data_AF-A0A2R3Z0E3-F1
#
_entry.id   AF-A0A2R3Z0E3-F1
#
_cell.length_a   1.000
_cell.length_b   1.000
_cell.length_c   1.000
_cell.angle_alpha   90.00
_cell.angle_beta   90.00
_cell.angle_gamma   90.00
#
_symmetry.space_group_name_H-M   'P 1'
#
loop_
_entity.id
_entity.type
_entity.pdbx_description
1 polymer ?
#
loop_
_entity_poly.entity_id
_entity_poly.type
_entity_poly.pdbx_seq_one_letter_code
_entity_poly.pdbx_strand_id
1 'polypeptide(L)'
;KIHEDWGTTPAAIDNCLAVADDYDVQVMLHSDTLNESGFVEDTVKAFKGRTIHAFHTEGAGGGHAPDIIKIAGLKNVLPSSTNPTRPFTRNTIDEHLDMLMVCHHL
;
A
#
# COMPACT_ATOMS: atom_id res chain seq x y z
N LYS A 1 1.27 6.11 -9.86
CA LYS A 1 0.59 5.31 -8.80
C LYS A 1 0.72 3.86 -9.20
N ILE A 2 1.23 3.02 -8.32
CA ILE A 2 1.20 1.55 -8.44
C ILE A 2 0.01 1.07 -7.60
N HIS A 3 -0.85 0.23 -8.18
CA HIS A 3 -2.09 -0.22 -7.56
C HIS A 3 -2.32 -1.69 -7.84
N GLU A 4 -2.80 -2.45 -6.84
CA GLU A 4 -2.87 -3.90 -6.94
C GLU A 4 -3.83 -4.38 -8.03
N ASP A 5 -4.92 -3.64 -8.28
CA ASP A 5 -5.87 -3.84 -9.38
C ASP A 5 -5.20 -3.84 -10.78
N TRP A 6 -4.02 -3.22 -10.90
CA TRP A 6 -3.20 -3.22 -12.12
C TRP A 6 -1.93 -4.09 -11.99
N GLY A 7 -1.81 -4.82 -10.89
CA GLY A 7 -0.66 -5.65 -10.53
C GLY A 7 0.45 -4.87 -9.81
N THR A 8 0.46 -4.88 -8.48
CA THR A 8 1.56 -4.34 -7.65
C THR A 8 2.66 -5.38 -7.43
N THR A 9 3.21 -5.92 -8.51
CA THR A 9 4.26 -6.95 -8.44
C THR A 9 5.64 -6.35 -8.17
N PRO A 10 6.61 -7.12 -7.62
CA PRO A 10 7.99 -6.67 -7.46
C PRO A 10 8.63 -6.12 -8.75
N ALA A 11 8.32 -6.72 -9.90
CA ALA A 11 8.83 -6.26 -11.19
C ALA A 11 8.25 -4.89 -11.60
N ALA A 12 6.95 -4.68 -11.38
CA ALA A 12 6.30 -3.40 -11.65
C ALA A 12 6.82 -2.30 -10.71
N ILE A 13 7.02 -2.62 -9.43
CA ILE A 13 7.62 -1.73 -8.43
C ILE A 13 9.03 -1.32 -8.84
N ASP A 14 9.89 -2.29 -9.17
CA ASP A 14 11.28 -2.02 -9.51
C ASP A 14 11.41 -1.12 -10.75
N ASN A 15 10.66 -1.43 -11.81
CA ASN A 15 10.65 -0.66 -13.04
C ASN A 15 10.10 0.77 -12.82
N CYS A 16 8.98 0.90 -12.10
CA CYS A 16 8.39 2.21 -11.84
C CYS A 16 9.31 3.12 -11.03
N LEU A 17 9.99 2.57 -10.01
CA LEU A 17 10.95 3.33 -9.20
C LEU A 17 12.22 3.69 -9.98
N ALA A 18 12.69 2.83 -10.89
CA ALA A 18 13.83 3.17 -11.76
C ALA A 18 13.50 4.37 -12.67
N VAL A 19 12.32 4.38 -13.29
CA VAL A 19 11.85 5.53 -14.07
C VAL A 19 11.64 6.76 -13.19
N ALA A 20 11.18 6.60 -11.95
CA ALA A 20 11.00 7.72 -11.03
C ALA A 20 12.32 8.42 -10.68
N ASP A 21 13.40 7.65 -10.48
CA ASP A 21 14.74 8.18 -10.25
C ASP A 21 15.26 8.97 -11.47
N ASP A 22 15.01 8.49 -12.69
CA ASP A 22 15.44 9.15 -13.94
C ASP A 22 14.74 10.50 -14.19
N TYR A 23 13.52 10.66 -13.68
CA TYR A 23 12.66 11.82 -13.95
C TYR A 23 12.40 12.72 -12.72
N ASP A 24 12.97 12.38 -11.56
CA ASP A 24 12.79 13.09 -10.28
C ASP A 24 11.30 13.31 -9.92
N VAL A 25 10.52 12.22 -9.92
CA VAL A 25 9.09 12.23 -9.60
C VAL A 25 8.76 11.26 -8.47
N GLN A 26 7.73 11.58 -7.67
CA GLN A 26 7.28 10.71 -6.59
C GLN A 26 6.47 9.50 -7.11
N VAL A 27 6.60 8.35 -6.44
CA VAL A 27 5.78 7.16 -6.68
C VAL A 27 4.89 6.88 -5.48
N MET A 28 3.59 6.76 -5.74
CA MET A 28 2.61 6.36 -4.73
C MET A 28 2.28 4.88 -4.85
N LEU A 29 2.16 4.19 -3.71
CA LEU A 29 1.96 2.75 -3.59
C LEU A 29 0.62 2.40 -2.92
N HIS A 30 -0.11 1.49 -3.54
CA HIS A 30 -1.12 0.61 -2.93
C HIS A 30 -0.65 -0.81 -3.20
N SER A 31 -0.19 -1.51 -2.15
CA SER A 31 0.49 -2.81 -2.26
C SER A 31 -0.48 -3.97 -2.46
N ASP A 32 0.06 -5.14 -2.74
CA ASP A 32 -0.65 -6.39 -3.02
C ASP A 32 -1.34 -6.94 -1.75
N THR A 33 -2.64 -6.68 -1.59
CA THR A 33 -3.41 -7.13 -0.40
C THR A 33 -3.44 -8.65 -0.31
N LEU A 34 -3.51 -9.32 -1.45
CA LEU A 34 -3.64 -10.77 -1.57
C LEU A 34 -2.35 -11.52 -1.25
N ASN A 35 -1.22 -10.82 -1.18
CA ASN A 35 0.11 -11.42 -1.12
C ASN A 35 0.34 -12.38 -2.31
N GLU A 36 -0.23 -12.08 -3.47
CA GLU A 36 -0.15 -12.94 -4.67
C GLU A 36 1.30 -13.08 -5.16
N SER A 37 2.02 -11.96 -5.16
CA SER A 37 3.38 -11.85 -5.68
C SER A 37 4.48 -11.90 -4.60
N GLY A 38 4.09 -12.12 -3.34
CA GLY A 38 4.96 -12.15 -2.16
C GLY A 38 4.33 -11.46 -0.95
N PHE A 39 5.01 -11.53 0.20
CA PHE A 39 4.57 -10.82 1.41
C PHE A 39 5.14 -9.40 1.47
N VAL A 40 4.79 -8.62 2.50
CA VAL A 40 5.23 -7.21 2.64
C VAL A 40 6.76 -7.06 2.53
N GLU A 41 7.52 -8.02 3.06
CA GLU A 41 8.97 -8.11 2.98
C GLU A 41 9.51 -8.20 1.55
N ASP A 42 8.80 -8.87 0.64
CA ASP A 42 9.20 -9.01 -0.76
C ASP A 42 8.94 -7.71 -1.52
N THR A 43 7.81 -7.04 -1.23
CA THR A 43 7.55 -5.67 -1.69
C THR A 43 8.60 -4.68 -1.17
N VAL A 44 9.00 -4.78 0.10
CA VAL A 44 10.05 -3.94 0.68
C VAL A 44 11.40 -4.18 0.01
N LYS A 45 11.75 -5.43 -0.30
CA LYS A 45 12.96 -5.75 -1.09
C LYS A 45 12.90 -5.09 -2.48
N ALA A 46 11.73 -5.08 -3.13
CA ALA A 46 11.54 -4.45 -4.43
C ALA A 46 11.77 -2.93 -4.42
N PHE A 47 11.56 -2.25 -3.28
CA PHE A 47 11.89 -0.83 -3.14
C PHE A 47 13.39 -0.57 -3.32
N LYS A 48 14.26 -1.52 -2.96
CA LYS A 48 15.73 -1.38 -2.99
C LYS A 48 16.23 -0.13 -2.26
N GLY A 49 15.53 0.28 -1.20
CA GLY A 49 15.85 1.48 -0.43
C GLY A 49 15.51 2.82 -1.08
N ARG A 50 14.89 2.84 -2.27
CA ARG A 50 14.45 4.07 -2.97
C ARG A 50 13.24 4.69 -2.29
N THR A 51 13.08 6.00 -2.47
CA THR A 51 11.97 6.76 -1.88
C THR A 51 10.63 6.33 -2.47
N ILE A 52 9.64 6.10 -1.61
CA ILE A 52 8.28 5.76 -2.04
C ILE A 52 7.24 6.27 -1.05
N HIS A 53 6.11 6.74 -1.55
CA HIS A 53 4.97 7.17 -0.73
C HIS A 53 3.95 6.03 -0.61
N ALA A 54 3.73 5.54 0.61
CA ALA A 54 2.68 4.56 0.90
C ALA A 54 1.33 5.24 1.18
N PHE A 55 0.32 4.93 0.37
CA PHE A 55 -1.07 5.30 0.66
C PHE A 55 -1.67 4.38 1.73
N HIS A 56 -2.62 4.93 2.51
CA HIS A 56 -3.39 4.23 3.55
C HIS A 56 -2.58 3.15 4.28
N THR A 57 -1.43 3.55 4.84
CA THR A 57 -0.39 2.64 5.37
C THR A 57 -0.89 1.71 6.48
N GLU A 58 -2.03 2.01 7.11
CA GLU A 58 -2.64 1.15 8.12
C GLU A 58 -3.32 -0.10 7.54
N GLY A 59 -3.79 -0.06 6.28
CA GLY A 59 -4.17 -1.24 5.50
C GLY A 59 -5.65 -1.41 5.15
N ALA A 60 -6.62 -0.77 5.83
CA ALA A 60 -8.04 -0.93 5.52
C ALA A 60 -8.41 -0.41 4.12
N GLY A 61 -7.68 0.60 3.62
CA GLY A 61 -7.82 1.06 2.24
C GLY A 61 -7.14 0.17 1.19
N GLY A 62 -6.43 -0.88 1.63
CA GLY A 62 -5.69 -1.82 0.80
C GLY A 62 -4.19 -1.85 1.10
N GLY A 63 -3.59 -3.02 0.88
CA GLY A 63 -2.18 -3.34 1.09
C GLY A 63 -2.00 -4.69 1.79
N HIS A 64 -0.79 -5.26 1.72
CA HIS A 64 -0.43 -6.58 2.30
C HIS A 64 -1.15 -6.89 3.61
N ALA A 65 -2.05 -7.87 3.57
CA ALA A 65 -2.78 -8.30 4.75
C ALA A 65 -1.96 -9.32 5.56
N PRO A 66 -1.82 -9.16 6.90
CA PRO A 66 -2.39 -8.10 7.75
C PRO A 66 -1.38 -7.00 8.15
N ASP A 67 -0.19 -6.97 7.56
CA ASP A 67 0.99 -6.37 8.18
C ASP A 67 1.67 -5.26 7.36
N ILE A 68 0.98 -4.70 6.36
CA ILE A 68 1.45 -3.54 5.59
C ILE A 68 1.90 -2.36 6.47
N ILE A 69 1.29 -2.18 7.65
CA ILE A 69 1.64 -1.10 8.60
C ILE A 69 3.12 -1.10 9.02
N LYS A 70 3.82 -2.23 8.90
CA LYS A 70 5.27 -2.34 9.16
C LYS A 70 6.09 -1.32 8.35
N ILE A 71 5.65 -0.96 7.14
CA ILE A 71 6.42 -0.07 6.25
C ILE A 71 6.52 1.37 6.78
N ALA A 72 5.65 1.77 7.71
CA ALA A 72 5.75 3.08 8.37
C ALA A 72 7.04 3.26 9.18
N GLY A 73 7.72 2.16 9.55
CA GLY A 73 9.01 2.18 10.25
C GLY A 73 10.23 2.29 9.33
N LEU A 74 10.04 2.28 8.00
CA LEU A 74 11.14 2.28 7.03
C LEU A 74 11.58 3.69 6.68
N LYS A 75 12.90 3.92 6.64
CA LYS A 75 13.49 5.26 6.42
C LYS A 75 13.19 5.86 5.05
N ASN A 76 13.04 5.01 4.03
CA ASN A 76 12.80 5.41 2.65
C ASN A 76 11.30 5.51 2.31
N VAL A 77 10.42 5.26 3.27
CA VAL A 77 8.97 5.32 3.06
C VAL A 77 8.44 6.63 3.62
N LEU A 78 7.61 7.32 2.83
CA LEU A 78 6.79 8.44 3.27
C LEU A 78 5.37 7.90 3.55
N PRO A 79 5.03 7.56 4.81
CA PRO A 79 3.73 6.95 5.11
C PRO A 79 2.62 8.00 5.17
N SER A 80 1.41 7.60 4.78
CA SER A 80 0.21 8.42 4.92
C SER A 80 -1.00 7.59 5.34
N SER A 81 -2.00 8.24 5.93
CA SER A 81 -3.29 7.63 6.24
C SER A 81 -4.38 8.28 5.40
N THR A 82 -5.42 7.52 5.06
CA THR A 82 -6.67 8.07 4.52
C THR A 82 -7.63 8.42 5.66
N ASN A 83 -8.64 9.23 5.38
CA ASN A 83 -9.52 9.77 6.40
C ASN A 83 -10.55 8.80 7.02
N PRO A 84 -11.00 7.69 6.40
CA PRO A 84 -12.13 6.93 6.97
C PRO A 84 -11.78 6.22 8.29
N THR A 85 -10.51 5.86 8.51
CA THR A 85 -10.04 5.22 9.75
C THR A 85 -9.61 6.22 10.84
N ARG A 86 -9.98 7.50 10.70
CA ARG A 86 -9.47 8.61 11.52
C ARG A 86 -10.59 9.44 12.18
N PRO A 87 -10.67 9.50 13.53
CA PRO A 87 -10.06 8.58 14.50
C PRO A 87 -10.78 7.23 14.54
N PHE A 88 -10.31 6.31 15.39
CA PHE A 88 -11.07 5.12 15.72
C PHE A 88 -12.32 5.49 16.55
N THR A 89 -13.49 5.06 16.12
CA THR A 89 -14.78 5.33 16.78
C THR A 89 -15.61 4.05 16.91
N ARG A 90 -16.74 4.14 17.63
CA ARG A 90 -17.66 2.99 17.83
C ARG A 90 -18.14 2.35 16.52
N ASN A 91 -18.30 3.13 15.44
CA ASN A 91 -18.87 2.63 14.19
C ASN A 91 -17.82 2.24 13.15
N THR A 92 -16.54 2.50 13.40
CA THR A 92 -15.48 2.38 12.38
C THR A 92 -15.41 0.97 11.78
N ILE A 93 -15.49 -0.09 12.60
CA ILE A 93 -15.39 -1.47 12.10
C ILE A 93 -16.63 -1.86 11.29
N ASP A 94 -17.83 -1.64 11.83
CA ASP A 94 -19.08 -2.02 11.17
C ASP A 94 -19.24 -1.30 9.82
N GLU A 95 -18.93 0.00 9.79
CA GLU A 95 -18.93 0.80 8.56
C GLU A 95 -17.93 0.27 7.52
N HIS A 96 -16.69 -0.03 7.94
CA HIS A 96 -15.64 -0.43 7.00
C HIS A 96 -15.82 -1.84 6.47
N LEU A 97 -16.35 -2.76 7.29
CA LEU A 97 -16.61 -4.12 6.84
C LEU A 97 -17.69 -4.14 5.75
N ASP A 98 -18.81 -3.44 5.96
CA ASP A 98 -19.88 -3.34 4.97
C ASP A 98 -19.42 -2.61 3.71
N MET A 99 -18.72 -1.48 3.86
CA MET A 99 -18.13 -0.74 2.74
C MET A 99 -17.20 -1.61 1.89
N LEU A 100 -16.32 -2.40 2.52
CA LEU A 100 -15.41 -3.31 1.81
C LEU A 100 -16.18 -4.36 1.01
N MET A 101 -17.19 -5.00 1.63
CA MET A 101 -18.02 -6.02 1.00
C MET A 101 -18.81 -5.45 -0.19
N VAL A 102 -19.40 -4.26 -0.03
CA VAL A 102 -20.11 -3.58 -1.12
C VAL A 102 -19.17 -3.25 -2.28
N CYS A 103 -17.98 -2.70 -1.99
CA CYS A 103 -17.02 -2.35 -3.03
C CYS A 103 -16.48 -3.56 -3.80
N HIS A 104 -16.31 -4.71 -3.13
CA HIS A 104 -15.70 -5.92 -3.72
C HIS A 104 -16.71 -7.02 -4.07
N HIS A 105 -18.01 -6.76 -3.91
CA HIS A 105 -19.10 -7.70 -4.23
C HIS A 105 -18.93 -9.09 -3.55
N LEU A 106 -18.59 -9.06 -2.25
CA LEU A 106 -18.42 -10.25 -1.41
C LEU A 106 -19.73 -10.71 -0.73
#